data_AF-A0A1I5DJG5-F1
#
_entry.id   AF-A0A1I5DJG5-F1
#
_cell.length_a   1.000
_cell.length_b   1.000
_cell.length_c   1.000
_cell.angle_alpha   90.00
_cell.angle_beta   90.00
_cell.angle_gamma   90.00
#
_symmetry.space_group_name_H-M   'P 1'
#
loop_
_entity.id
_entity.type
_entity.pdbx_description
1 polymer ?
#
loop_
_entity_poly.entity_id
_entity_poly.type
_entity_poly.pdbx_seq_one_letter_code
_entity_poly.pdbx_strand_id
1 'polypeptide(L)'
;MSAPIPLDDPALDQALAIVTADYNGPRPTISGVDPFGELFPFTDAERAHLGAMRDLIEQYVARQDDPRRPLSLAVFGPPGSGKSFAVEQILKELKLAAKPITVNLTQAADASALSGVLAQAQAHADAAMPATSRWSWFKGKKNGSFARRAVPVIFFDEFDAPRDGAPYGWLAWFLAPMQDGQFLHNGNVITLRRAVYIFAGGTAPTMRQFSEFDRLPEFQRAKGPDFISRLRGFLDLCGPNEEPRMLRRAILFRAELRGAIGKSPGSFRPDPNLMKSLLQAGRYRHGARSIAAVVDLSDIRKNRRFEWQDLPEDHLLGLHIDRGPLDAKLIGGSIAFSGYDETAEVQDMWRTVARWLWNEGATLSYAGRWALGPGGWLMKFLGEELRRRPAEPRAHRRGKPDPWLENFLDDIKQERDSVDAVVPVADRDRLGLRVTFAPHLTDKERERAASEPWLCSALEHFRRRLAVTDASVARFVVAGARSGHKGRFPGIAEEVMLTLAQRKPIYVAGAFGGAAADVGSLLGLAHPRRGEVPLSFQAEPTEAEGSLSTIADELRPGPWTELPITAGEVAVFLKAHALGGPQWPDNALSFEENRRLFASNNSDEVERLVRTGLLRLFANADPATLSYSCRNFALR
;
A
#
# COMPACT_ATOMS: atom_id res chain seq x y z
N MET A 1 -24.05 7.33 23.84
CA MET A 1 -23.56 5.93 23.94
C MET A 1 -23.92 5.23 22.65
N SER A 2 -23.04 5.30 21.65
CA SER A 2 -23.17 4.51 20.42
C SER A 2 -22.90 3.04 20.76
N ALA A 3 -23.70 2.13 20.19
CA ALA A 3 -23.54 0.70 20.35
C ALA A 3 -22.10 0.26 20.01
N PRO A 4 -21.55 -0.77 20.67
CA PRO A 4 -20.26 -1.32 20.29
C PRO A 4 -20.31 -1.72 18.82
N ILE A 5 -19.49 -1.06 18.01
CA ILE A 5 -19.33 -1.35 16.59
C ILE A 5 -18.78 -2.78 16.49
N PRO A 6 -19.30 -3.63 15.58
CA PRO A 6 -19.03 -5.07 15.60
C PRO A 6 -17.53 -5.38 15.74
N LEU A 7 -17.24 -6.34 16.62
CA LEU A 7 -15.90 -6.79 17.01
C LEU A 7 -15.16 -7.57 15.91
N ASP A 8 -15.89 -7.96 14.87
CA ASP A 8 -15.45 -8.92 13.86
C ASP A 8 -14.92 -8.19 12.63
N ASP A 9 -13.76 -8.60 12.13
CA ASP A 9 -13.27 -8.28 10.80
C ASP A 9 -13.65 -9.46 9.90
N PRO A 10 -14.77 -9.39 9.16
CA PRO A 10 -15.30 -10.57 8.46
C PRO A 10 -14.32 -11.13 7.43
N ALA A 11 -13.45 -10.28 6.88
CA ALA A 11 -12.42 -10.70 5.95
C ALA A 11 -11.31 -11.49 6.66
N LEU A 12 -10.92 -11.09 7.87
CA LEU A 12 -9.99 -11.85 8.69
C LEU A 12 -10.57 -13.20 9.12
N ASP A 13 -11.82 -13.23 9.58
CA ASP A 13 -12.46 -14.47 10.04
C ASP A 13 -12.60 -15.48 8.90
N GLN A 14 -12.98 -15.00 7.72
CA GLN A 14 -13.00 -15.82 6.52
C GLN A 14 -11.59 -16.29 6.10
N ALA A 15 -10.58 -15.42 6.16
CA ALA A 15 -9.20 -15.77 5.88
C ALA A 15 -8.66 -16.86 6.83
N LEU A 16 -8.98 -16.74 8.13
CA LEU A 16 -8.65 -17.74 9.15
C LEU A 16 -9.37 -19.06 8.89
N ALA A 17 -10.66 -19.02 8.57
CA ALA A 17 -11.42 -20.22 8.21
C ALA A 17 -10.78 -20.96 7.01
N ILE A 18 -10.33 -20.22 5.98
CA ILE A 18 -9.66 -20.79 4.80
C ILE A 18 -8.35 -21.50 5.18
N VAL A 19 -7.46 -20.83 5.91
CA VAL A 19 -6.10 -21.36 6.19
C VAL A 19 -6.10 -22.48 7.24
N THR A 20 -7.08 -22.49 8.15
CA THR A 20 -7.21 -23.50 9.21
C THR A 20 -8.12 -24.67 8.86
N ALA A 21 -8.90 -24.58 7.77
CA ALA A 21 -9.76 -25.66 7.32
C ALA A 21 -8.97 -26.94 7.00
N ASP A 22 -9.62 -28.10 7.14
CA ASP A 22 -9.02 -29.40 6.82
C ASP A 22 -8.42 -29.39 5.40
N TYR A 23 -7.15 -29.77 5.31
CA TYR A 23 -6.36 -29.80 4.08
C TYR A 23 -6.68 -31.01 3.18
N ASN A 24 -7.34 -32.04 3.73
CA ASN A 24 -7.97 -33.12 2.96
C ASN A 24 -9.41 -32.78 2.53
N GLY A 25 -9.99 -31.74 3.12
CA GLY A 25 -11.34 -31.29 2.81
C GLY A 25 -11.50 -30.75 1.39
N PRO A 26 -12.73 -30.47 0.97
CA PRO A 26 -12.99 -29.79 -0.29
C PRO A 26 -12.25 -28.45 -0.34
N ARG A 27 -12.00 -27.96 -1.55
CA ARG A 27 -11.44 -26.62 -1.74
C ARG A 27 -12.32 -25.60 -1.00
N PRO A 28 -11.72 -24.68 -0.22
CA PRO A 28 -12.50 -23.66 0.48
C PRO A 28 -13.32 -22.82 -0.49
N THR A 29 -14.57 -22.56 -0.13
CA THR A 29 -15.41 -21.57 -0.78
C THR A 29 -15.18 -20.21 -0.13
N ILE A 30 -15.13 -19.16 -0.95
CA ILE A 30 -14.97 -17.79 -0.48
C ILE A 30 -16.23 -17.03 -0.88
N SER A 31 -16.93 -16.49 0.11
CA SER A 31 -18.16 -15.74 -0.11
C SER A 31 -17.91 -14.57 -1.06
N GLY A 32 -18.76 -14.43 -2.08
CA GLY A 32 -18.63 -13.37 -3.08
C GLY A 32 -17.52 -13.55 -4.11
N VAL A 33 -16.77 -14.66 -4.08
CA VAL A 33 -15.67 -14.92 -5.02
C VAL A 33 -15.98 -16.16 -5.86
N ASP A 34 -16.14 -15.95 -7.16
CA ASP A 34 -16.31 -17.03 -8.14
C ASP A 34 -14.92 -17.47 -8.65
N PRO A 35 -14.45 -18.70 -8.36
CA PRO A 35 -13.13 -19.15 -8.75
C PRO A 35 -12.97 -19.23 -10.29
N PHE A 36 -11.74 -19.04 -10.75
CA PHE A 36 -11.34 -19.23 -12.15
C PHE A 36 -10.30 -20.35 -12.19
N GLY A 37 -10.67 -21.55 -12.64
CA GLY A 37 -9.86 -22.75 -12.40
C GLY A 37 -9.48 -22.85 -10.92
N GLU A 38 -8.18 -22.99 -10.61
CA GLU A 38 -7.63 -22.98 -9.24
C GLU A 38 -7.28 -21.58 -8.70
N LEU A 39 -7.49 -20.51 -9.48
CA LEU A 39 -7.33 -19.13 -9.01
C LEU A 39 -8.56 -18.65 -8.24
N PHE A 40 -8.33 -17.60 -7.46
CA PHE A 40 -9.38 -16.86 -6.75
C PHE A 40 -9.24 -15.36 -7.12
N PRO A 41 -9.95 -14.89 -8.15
CA PRO A 41 -10.02 -13.47 -8.46
C PRO A 41 -10.92 -12.79 -7.41
N PHE A 42 -10.36 -11.86 -6.64
CA PHE A 42 -11.06 -11.28 -5.50
C PHE A 42 -11.94 -10.08 -5.87
N THR A 43 -11.83 -9.59 -7.10
CA THR A 43 -12.61 -8.48 -7.62
C THR A 43 -13.24 -8.86 -8.96
N ASP A 44 -14.36 -8.23 -9.29
CA ASP A 44 -14.99 -8.39 -10.59
C ASP A 44 -14.05 -7.98 -11.74
N ALA A 45 -13.21 -6.97 -11.50
CA ALA A 45 -12.20 -6.53 -12.46
C ALA A 45 -11.14 -7.61 -12.72
N GLU A 46 -10.61 -8.27 -11.67
CA GLU A 46 -9.68 -9.39 -11.83
C GLU A 46 -10.30 -10.55 -12.60
N ARG A 47 -11.56 -10.88 -12.27
CA ARG A 47 -12.27 -11.96 -12.96
C ARG A 47 -12.55 -11.62 -14.42
N ALA A 48 -12.97 -10.38 -14.68
CA ALA A 48 -13.20 -9.89 -16.03
C ALA A 48 -11.92 -9.89 -16.87
N HIS A 49 -10.77 -9.50 -16.30
CA HIS A 49 -9.48 -9.55 -16.99
C HIS A 49 -9.05 -10.99 -17.34
N LEU A 50 -9.21 -11.94 -16.41
CA LEU A 50 -8.96 -13.36 -16.69
C LEU A 50 -9.89 -13.89 -17.80
N GLY A 51 -11.18 -13.57 -17.72
CA GLY A 51 -12.17 -13.93 -18.73
C GLY A 51 -11.85 -13.34 -20.11
N ALA A 52 -11.49 -12.05 -20.17
CA ALA A 52 -11.11 -11.38 -21.40
C ALA A 52 -9.88 -12.02 -22.05
N MET A 53 -8.85 -12.38 -21.26
CA MET A 53 -7.67 -13.07 -21.77
C MET A 53 -8.01 -14.48 -22.28
N ARG A 54 -8.85 -15.23 -21.56
CA ARG A 54 -9.38 -16.52 -22.00
C ARG A 54 -10.12 -16.40 -23.33
N ASP A 55 -11.02 -15.44 -23.44
CA ASP A 55 -11.85 -15.25 -24.63
C ASP A 55 -11.00 -14.85 -25.84
N LEU A 56 -9.97 -14.02 -25.66
CA LEU A 56 -9.00 -13.70 -26.72
C LEU A 56 -8.29 -14.95 -27.24
N ILE A 57 -7.84 -15.83 -26.34
CA ILE A 57 -7.19 -17.09 -26.71
C ILE A 57 -8.19 -18.02 -27.39
N GLU A 58 -9.40 -18.18 -26.86
CA GLU A 58 -10.44 -19.03 -27.43
C GLU A 58 -10.80 -18.59 -28.85
N GLN A 59 -11.10 -17.30 -29.03
CA GLN A 59 -11.44 -16.73 -30.34
C GLN A 59 -10.31 -16.92 -31.34
N TYR A 60 -9.06 -16.74 -30.92
CA TYR A 60 -7.90 -16.94 -31.79
C TYR A 60 -7.70 -18.41 -32.17
N VAL A 61 -7.80 -19.34 -31.22
CA VAL A 61 -7.64 -20.78 -31.46
C VAL A 61 -8.77 -21.32 -32.35
N ALA A 62 -9.98 -20.79 -32.20
CA ALA A 62 -11.16 -21.18 -32.96
C ALA A 62 -11.16 -20.68 -34.42
N ARG A 63 -10.23 -19.78 -34.80
CA ARG A 63 -10.13 -19.25 -36.17
C ARG A 63 -9.96 -20.37 -37.20
N GLN A 64 -10.74 -20.26 -38.28
CA GLN A 64 -10.73 -21.18 -39.41
C GLN A 64 -9.73 -20.75 -40.49
N ASP A 65 -9.43 -19.46 -40.57
CA ASP A 65 -8.42 -18.90 -41.47
C ASP A 65 -7.01 -19.04 -40.89
N ASP A 66 -6.00 -19.04 -41.75
CA ASP A 66 -4.61 -18.91 -41.31
C ASP A 66 -4.37 -17.47 -40.84
N PRO A 67 -4.10 -17.24 -39.54
CA PRO A 67 -3.96 -15.90 -39.03
C PRO A 67 -2.75 -15.21 -39.66
N ARG A 68 -2.87 -13.90 -39.94
CA ARG A 68 -1.76 -13.11 -40.49
C ARG A 68 -0.58 -12.99 -39.52
N ARG A 69 -0.81 -13.19 -38.21
CA ARG A 69 0.19 -13.02 -37.14
C ARG A 69 -0.18 -13.82 -35.87
N PRO A 70 0.79 -14.06 -34.97
CA PRO A 70 0.55 -14.66 -33.66
C PRO A 70 -0.35 -13.80 -32.76
N LEU A 71 -1.03 -14.44 -31.80
CA LEU A 71 -1.67 -13.72 -30.70
C LEU A 71 -0.63 -13.41 -29.63
N SER A 72 -0.25 -12.14 -29.52
CA SER A 72 0.74 -11.67 -28.53
C SER A 72 0.06 -11.07 -27.30
N LEU A 73 0.28 -11.65 -26.14
CA LEU A 73 -0.31 -11.26 -24.86
C LEU A 73 0.78 -11.02 -23.82
N ALA A 74 0.55 -10.10 -22.88
CA ALA A 74 1.46 -9.86 -21.76
C ALA A 74 0.82 -10.23 -20.40
N VAL A 75 1.64 -10.66 -19.44
CA VAL A 75 1.21 -10.91 -18.07
C VAL A 75 2.15 -10.17 -17.12
N PHE A 76 1.58 -9.28 -16.32
CA PHE A 76 2.30 -8.48 -15.34
C PHE A 76 1.88 -8.87 -13.93
N GLY A 77 2.73 -8.50 -12.97
CA GLY A 77 2.48 -8.69 -11.54
C GLY A 77 3.81 -8.69 -10.79
N PRO A 78 3.80 -8.51 -9.46
CA PRO A 78 5.02 -8.62 -8.68
C PRO A 78 5.65 -10.03 -8.79
N PRO A 79 6.94 -10.18 -8.47
CA PRO A 79 7.57 -11.49 -8.39
C PRO A 79 6.77 -12.45 -7.49
N GLY A 80 6.48 -13.66 -8.00
CA GLY A 80 5.68 -14.65 -7.27
C GLY A 80 4.16 -14.43 -7.31
N SER A 81 3.62 -13.44 -8.05
CA SER A 81 2.16 -13.23 -8.19
C SER A 81 1.39 -14.37 -8.89
N GLY A 82 2.08 -15.43 -9.31
CA GLY A 82 1.46 -16.58 -9.98
C GLY A 82 1.25 -16.38 -11.49
N LYS A 83 2.08 -15.59 -12.18
CA LYS A 83 1.99 -15.35 -13.65
C LYS A 83 1.86 -16.64 -14.48
N SER A 84 2.79 -17.58 -14.31
CA SER A 84 2.77 -18.85 -15.03
C SER A 84 1.56 -19.70 -14.63
N PHE A 85 1.25 -19.75 -13.33
CA PHE A 85 0.08 -20.48 -12.82
C PHE A 85 -1.23 -19.93 -13.40
N ALA A 86 -1.38 -18.61 -13.48
CA ALA A 86 -2.59 -18.00 -14.03
C ALA A 86 -2.82 -18.39 -15.49
N VAL A 87 -1.75 -18.36 -16.28
CA VAL A 87 -1.77 -18.81 -17.67
C VAL A 87 -2.12 -20.30 -17.77
N GLU A 88 -1.53 -21.14 -16.93
CA GLU A 88 -1.87 -22.57 -16.87
C GLU A 88 -3.36 -22.77 -16.57
N GLN A 89 -3.96 -22.01 -15.65
CA GLN A 89 -5.39 -22.12 -15.34
C GLN A 89 -6.27 -21.70 -16.52
N ILE A 90 -5.91 -20.62 -17.23
CA ILE A 90 -6.63 -20.21 -18.45
C ILE A 90 -6.60 -21.32 -19.51
N LEU A 91 -5.43 -21.92 -19.75
CA LEU A 91 -5.30 -23.00 -20.74
C LEU A 91 -6.03 -24.28 -20.32
N LYS A 92 -6.05 -24.60 -19.01
CA LYS A 92 -6.83 -25.71 -18.46
C LYS A 92 -8.33 -25.50 -18.67
N GLU A 93 -8.86 -24.30 -18.43
CA GLU A 93 -10.27 -24.00 -18.68
C GLU A 93 -10.64 -24.18 -20.16
N LEU A 94 -9.76 -23.75 -21.06
CA LEU A 94 -9.90 -23.94 -22.51
C LEU A 94 -9.71 -25.40 -22.97
N LYS A 95 -9.35 -26.31 -22.04
CA LYS A 95 -9.05 -27.72 -22.32
C LYS A 95 -7.98 -27.88 -23.41
N LEU A 96 -7.03 -26.94 -23.45
CA LEU A 96 -5.88 -27.03 -24.34
C LEU A 96 -4.89 -28.02 -23.73
N ALA A 97 -4.68 -29.15 -24.41
CA ALA A 97 -3.95 -30.30 -23.88
C ALA A 97 -2.42 -30.09 -23.75
N ALA A 98 -1.88 -29.00 -24.29
CA ALA A 98 -0.45 -28.73 -24.27
C ALA A 98 -0.07 -27.80 -23.12
N LYS A 99 0.91 -28.22 -22.30
CA LYS A 99 1.63 -27.29 -21.42
C LYS A 99 2.30 -26.20 -22.27
N PRO A 100 2.34 -24.94 -21.83
CA PRO A 100 3.10 -23.90 -22.52
C PRO A 100 4.56 -24.32 -22.69
N ILE A 101 5.11 -24.08 -23.87
CA ILE A 101 6.55 -24.15 -24.08
C ILE A 101 7.15 -22.94 -23.38
N THR A 102 7.81 -23.16 -22.25
CA THR A 102 8.36 -22.09 -21.42
C THR A 102 9.80 -21.80 -21.82
N VAL A 103 10.10 -20.53 -22.06
CA VAL A 103 11.43 -20.03 -22.39
C VAL A 103 11.78 -18.94 -21.40
N ASN A 104 12.75 -19.21 -20.53
CA ASN A 104 13.32 -18.17 -19.69
C ASN A 104 14.42 -17.44 -20.48
N LEU A 105 14.23 -16.13 -20.67
CA LEU A 105 15.09 -15.32 -21.53
C LEU A 105 16.40 -14.87 -20.86
N THR A 106 16.54 -14.98 -19.54
CA THR A 106 17.84 -14.78 -18.88
C THR A 106 18.78 -15.98 -19.08
N GLN A 107 18.23 -17.15 -19.40
CA GLN A 107 19.00 -18.36 -19.70
C GLN A 107 19.26 -18.56 -21.20
N ALA A 108 18.60 -17.79 -22.07
CA ALA A 108 18.81 -17.85 -23.50
C ALA A 108 20.16 -17.20 -23.84
N ALA A 109 21.13 -18.04 -24.23
CA ALA A 109 22.49 -17.59 -24.56
C ALA A 109 22.52 -16.56 -25.70
N ASP A 110 21.64 -16.71 -26.71
CA ASP A 110 21.53 -15.81 -27.84
C ASP A 110 20.17 -15.94 -28.58
N ALA A 111 20.02 -15.18 -29.67
CA ALA A 111 18.87 -15.26 -30.57
C ALA A 111 18.73 -16.64 -31.26
N SER A 112 19.82 -17.40 -31.41
CA SER A 112 19.82 -18.72 -32.04
C SER A 112 19.15 -19.74 -31.13
N ALA A 113 19.46 -19.74 -29.83
CA ALA A 113 18.82 -20.59 -28.84
C ALA A 113 17.29 -20.37 -28.81
N LEU A 114 16.85 -19.11 -28.84
CA LEU A 114 15.44 -18.76 -28.90
C LEU A 114 14.78 -19.24 -30.21
N SER A 115 15.44 -19.03 -31.34
CA SER A 115 14.95 -19.49 -32.65
C SER A 115 14.81 -21.01 -32.73
N GLY A 116 15.68 -21.77 -32.05
CA GLY A 116 15.61 -23.24 -31.98
C GLY A 116 14.38 -23.73 -31.25
N VAL A 117 14.01 -23.09 -30.13
CA VAL A 117 12.77 -23.43 -29.41
C VAL A 117 11.53 -23.13 -30.25
N LEU A 118 11.52 -22.01 -30.97
CA LEU A 118 10.41 -21.67 -31.87
C LEU A 118 10.31 -22.62 -33.07
N ALA A 119 11.45 -23.04 -33.64
CA ALA A 119 11.49 -24.04 -34.70
C ALA A 119 10.95 -25.39 -34.22
N GLN A 120 11.33 -25.82 -33.02
CA GLN A 120 10.78 -27.02 -32.40
C GLN A 120 9.27 -26.89 -32.15
N ALA A 121 8.81 -25.74 -31.64
CA ALA A 121 7.38 -25.48 -31.43
C ALA A 121 6.57 -25.57 -32.74
N GLN A 122 7.11 -25.00 -33.82
CA GLN A 122 6.52 -25.09 -35.16
C GLN A 122 6.47 -26.55 -35.65
N ALA A 123 7.59 -27.27 -35.57
CA ALA A 123 7.68 -28.66 -35.99
C ALA A 123 6.71 -29.57 -35.23
N HIS A 124 6.57 -29.38 -33.91
CA HIS A 124 5.58 -30.10 -33.10
C HIS A 124 4.14 -29.75 -33.49
N ALA A 125 3.86 -28.47 -33.75
CA ALA A 125 2.53 -28.02 -34.17
C ALA A 125 2.13 -28.57 -35.55
N ASP A 126 3.11 -28.72 -36.44
CA ASP A 126 2.95 -29.32 -37.77
C ASP A 126 2.77 -30.84 -37.72
N ALA A 127 3.51 -31.53 -36.82
CA ALA A 127 3.40 -32.97 -36.63
C ALA A 127 2.12 -33.39 -35.88
N ALA A 128 1.59 -32.51 -35.03
CA ALA A 128 0.33 -32.72 -34.31
C ALA A 128 -0.87 -32.58 -35.25
N MET A 129 -1.15 -33.61 -36.06
CA MET A 129 -2.49 -33.82 -36.61
C MET A 129 -3.49 -33.96 -35.46
N PRO A 130 -4.74 -33.47 -35.57
CA PRO A 130 -5.67 -33.53 -34.46
C PRO A 130 -6.01 -34.99 -34.16
N ALA A 131 -5.40 -35.53 -33.11
CA ALA A 131 -5.91 -36.72 -32.44
C ALA A 131 -7.35 -36.42 -32.06
N THR A 132 -8.22 -37.31 -32.53
CA THR A 132 -9.66 -37.33 -32.37
C THR A 132 -10.16 -36.74 -31.04
N SER A 133 -11.31 -36.06 -31.13
CA SER A 133 -12.28 -35.85 -30.03
C SER A 133 -12.19 -34.52 -29.26
N ARG A 134 -12.96 -33.50 -29.69
CA ARG A 134 -14.04 -32.85 -28.90
C ARG A 134 -14.68 -31.63 -29.60
N TRP A 135 -14.07 -31.08 -30.65
CA TRP A 135 -14.61 -29.92 -31.39
C TRP A 135 -15.66 -30.28 -32.47
N SER A 136 -16.28 -31.47 -32.39
CA SER A 136 -17.26 -31.97 -33.37
C SER A 136 -18.68 -31.41 -33.18
N TRP A 137 -18.92 -30.54 -32.20
CA TRP A 137 -20.26 -30.04 -31.85
C TRP A 137 -20.62 -28.71 -32.53
N PHE A 138 -19.64 -28.00 -33.11
CA PHE A 138 -19.91 -26.87 -34.01
C PHE A 138 -20.30 -27.40 -35.40
N LYS A 139 -21.55 -27.84 -35.56
CA LYS A 139 -22.14 -28.16 -36.87
C LYS A 139 -22.34 -26.86 -37.67
N GLY A 140 -21.35 -26.53 -38.50
CA GLY A 140 -21.44 -25.50 -39.53
C GLY A 140 -20.70 -25.94 -40.80
N LYS A 141 -21.48 -26.42 -41.77
CA LYS A 141 -21.21 -26.75 -43.18
C LYS A 141 -19.77 -27.09 -43.64
N LYS A 142 -19.70 -28.28 -44.24
CA LYS A 142 -18.68 -28.80 -45.14
C LYS A 142 -18.25 -27.75 -46.19
N ASN A 143 -16.97 -27.39 -46.20
CA ASN A 143 -16.16 -27.15 -47.38
C ASN A 143 -14.67 -27.00 -46.97
N GLY A 144 -13.78 -27.78 -47.59
CA GLY A 144 -12.33 -27.62 -47.49
C GLY A 144 -11.67 -28.35 -46.31
N SER A 145 -10.97 -29.43 -46.62
CA SER A 145 -10.09 -30.18 -45.72
C SER A 145 -8.88 -29.34 -45.29
N PHE A 146 -8.98 -28.63 -44.17
CA PHE A 146 -7.80 -28.25 -43.38
C PHE A 146 -7.79 -29.11 -42.13
N ALA A 147 -6.85 -30.06 -42.05
CA ALA A 147 -6.52 -30.69 -40.77
C ALA A 147 -6.12 -29.56 -39.80
N ARG A 148 -6.82 -29.43 -38.67
CA ARG A 148 -6.54 -28.37 -37.68
C ARG A 148 -5.15 -28.60 -37.10
N ARG A 149 -4.15 -27.82 -37.55
CA ARG A 149 -2.84 -27.71 -36.91
C ARG A 149 -3.02 -27.31 -35.44
N ALA A 150 -2.23 -27.89 -34.54
CA ALA A 150 -2.22 -27.46 -33.15
C ALA A 150 -1.78 -25.99 -33.04
N VAL A 151 -2.32 -25.25 -32.06
CA VAL A 151 -1.85 -23.88 -31.76
C VAL A 151 -0.86 -23.97 -30.60
N PRO A 152 0.46 -23.84 -30.83
CA PRO A 152 1.42 -23.83 -29.76
C PRO A 152 1.24 -22.56 -28.91
N VAL A 153 1.35 -22.73 -27.60
CA VAL A 153 1.41 -21.63 -26.63
C VAL A 153 2.85 -21.55 -26.13
N ILE A 154 3.45 -20.38 -26.28
CA ILE A 154 4.85 -20.13 -25.92
C ILE A 154 4.86 -19.07 -24.82
N PHE A 155 5.47 -19.40 -23.70
CA PHE A 155 5.57 -18.54 -22.53
C PHE A 155 7.00 -18.03 -22.40
N PHE A 156 7.20 -16.75 -22.67
CA PHE A 156 8.47 -16.06 -22.54
C PHE A 156 8.55 -15.43 -21.15
N ASP A 157 9.31 -16.06 -20.27
CA ASP A 157 9.57 -15.56 -18.91
C ASP A 157 10.76 -14.59 -18.92
N GLU A 158 10.68 -13.57 -18.08
CA GLU A 158 11.68 -12.49 -17.98
C GLU A 158 11.92 -11.78 -19.32
N PHE A 159 10.86 -11.51 -20.09
CA PHE A 159 10.97 -10.85 -21.40
C PHE A 159 11.51 -9.42 -21.37
N ASP A 160 11.44 -8.80 -20.21
CA ASP A 160 11.93 -7.46 -19.92
C ASP A 160 13.35 -7.47 -19.34
N ALA A 161 14.03 -8.62 -19.31
CA ALA A 161 15.41 -8.74 -18.88
C ALA A 161 16.39 -7.98 -19.79
N PRO A 162 17.54 -7.53 -19.24
CA PRO A 162 18.62 -7.00 -20.05
C PRO A 162 19.22 -8.08 -20.94
N ARG A 163 19.80 -7.66 -22.07
CA ARG A 163 20.53 -8.53 -22.99
C ARG A 163 21.75 -7.80 -23.52
N ASP A 164 22.91 -8.47 -23.51
CA ASP A 164 24.18 -7.92 -24.03
C ASP A 164 24.52 -6.52 -23.45
N GLY A 165 24.18 -6.30 -22.18
CA GLY A 165 24.37 -5.03 -21.48
C GLY A 165 23.31 -3.95 -21.78
N ALA A 166 22.38 -4.19 -22.71
CA ALA A 166 21.26 -3.29 -23.00
C ALA A 166 20.04 -3.60 -22.11
N PRO A 167 19.51 -2.63 -21.35
CA PRO A 167 18.23 -2.77 -20.66
C PRO A 167 17.12 -3.14 -21.65
N TYR A 168 16.25 -4.09 -21.26
CA TYR A 168 15.13 -4.55 -22.09
C TYR A 168 15.52 -5.07 -23.49
N GLY A 169 16.76 -5.55 -23.66
CA GLY A 169 17.33 -5.85 -24.99
C GLY A 169 16.59 -6.92 -25.80
N TRP A 170 15.68 -7.69 -25.19
CA TRP A 170 14.83 -8.65 -25.88
C TRP A 170 13.65 -8.03 -26.65
N LEU A 171 13.18 -6.83 -26.29
CA LEU A 171 11.95 -6.25 -26.86
C LEU A 171 12.04 -6.07 -28.38
N ALA A 172 13.15 -5.54 -28.88
CA ALA A 172 13.39 -5.35 -30.30
C ALA A 172 13.40 -6.68 -31.09
N TRP A 173 13.86 -7.76 -30.46
CA TRP A 173 13.92 -9.08 -31.08
C TRP A 173 12.52 -9.63 -31.40
N PHE A 174 11.54 -9.37 -30.53
CA PHE A 174 10.18 -9.89 -30.68
C PHE A 174 9.33 -9.14 -31.73
N LEU A 175 9.77 -8.00 -32.25
CA LEU A 175 8.94 -7.18 -33.15
C LEU A 175 8.52 -7.90 -34.44
N ALA A 176 9.46 -8.60 -35.09
CA ALA A 176 9.18 -9.38 -36.30
C ALA A 176 8.38 -10.67 -36.01
N PRO A 177 8.73 -11.47 -34.97
CA PRO A 177 7.89 -12.57 -34.51
C PRO A 177 6.44 -12.17 -34.20
N MET A 178 6.22 -11.06 -33.50
CA MET A 178 4.86 -10.60 -33.14
C MET A 178 4.08 -10.06 -34.34
N GLN A 179 4.76 -9.39 -35.28
CA GLN A 179 4.11 -8.72 -36.40
C GLN A 179 3.76 -9.67 -37.54
N ASP A 180 4.72 -10.51 -37.94
CA ASP A 180 4.64 -11.32 -39.16
C ASP A 180 4.71 -12.83 -38.89
N GLY A 181 4.95 -13.23 -37.62
CA GLY A 181 5.21 -14.61 -37.24
C GLY A 181 6.55 -15.12 -37.75
N GLN A 182 7.51 -14.23 -38.06
CA GLN A 182 8.77 -14.61 -38.71
C GLN A 182 9.96 -14.48 -37.77
N PHE A 183 10.86 -15.45 -37.82
CA PHE A 183 12.14 -15.42 -37.12
C PHE A 183 13.23 -16.12 -37.93
N LEU A 184 14.48 -15.73 -37.69
CA LEU A 184 15.64 -16.33 -38.35
C LEU A 184 16.15 -17.52 -37.52
N HIS A 185 16.32 -18.68 -38.15
CA HIS A 185 16.91 -19.87 -37.55
C HIS A 185 17.90 -20.50 -38.53
N ASN A 186 19.17 -20.61 -38.15
CA ASN A 186 20.25 -21.16 -39.01
C ASN A 186 20.29 -20.55 -40.42
N GLY A 187 20.10 -19.22 -40.51
CA GLY A 187 20.09 -18.49 -41.79
C GLY A 187 18.78 -18.59 -42.59
N ASN A 188 17.81 -19.38 -42.14
CA ASN A 188 16.51 -19.53 -42.79
C ASN A 188 15.41 -18.76 -42.05
N VAL A 189 14.47 -18.18 -42.79
CA VAL A 189 13.28 -17.56 -42.20
C VAL A 189 12.23 -18.63 -41.93
N ILE A 190 11.90 -18.83 -40.67
CA ILE A 190 10.83 -19.70 -40.22
C ILE A 190 9.57 -18.86 -39.97
N THR A 191 8.40 -19.39 -40.37
CA THR A 191 7.10 -18.73 -40.19
C THR A 191 6.20 -19.50 -39.23
N LEU A 192 5.96 -18.94 -38.05
CA LEU A 192 5.06 -19.44 -37.01
C LEU A 192 3.97 -18.40 -36.72
N ARG A 193 3.02 -18.25 -37.65
CA ARG A 193 1.92 -17.27 -37.52
C ARG A 193 0.78 -17.73 -36.64
N ARG A 194 0.49 -19.04 -36.62
CA ARG A 194 -0.63 -19.62 -35.86
C ARG A 194 -0.12 -20.10 -34.50
N ALA A 195 0.15 -19.15 -33.60
CA ALA A 195 0.68 -19.40 -32.26
C ALA A 195 0.18 -18.34 -31.27
N VAL A 196 0.21 -18.70 -29.97
CA VAL A 196 -0.03 -17.75 -28.88
C VAL A 196 1.28 -17.48 -28.17
N TYR A 197 1.68 -16.22 -28.11
CA TYR A 197 2.86 -15.74 -27.39
C TYR A 197 2.41 -15.05 -26.11
N ILE A 198 2.98 -15.47 -24.98
CA ILE A 198 2.70 -14.92 -23.66
C ILE A 198 4.00 -14.39 -23.09
N PHE A 199 4.06 -13.09 -22.82
CA PHE A 199 5.22 -12.39 -22.29
C PHE A 199 5.02 -12.09 -20.80
N ALA A 200 5.82 -12.69 -19.93
CA ALA A 200 5.74 -12.51 -18.49
C ALA A 200 6.95 -11.73 -17.96
N GLY A 201 6.70 -10.54 -17.42
CA GLY A 201 7.74 -9.60 -16.99
C GLY A 201 7.87 -9.49 -15.48
N GLY A 202 9.05 -9.10 -15.03
CA GLY A 202 9.36 -8.88 -13.62
C GLY A 202 9.65 -7.42 -13.25
N THR A 203 9.94 -6.55 -14.23
CA THR A 203 10.38 -5.17 -14.02
C THR A 203 9.24 -4.21 -13.72
N ALA A 204 8.02 -4.53 -14.16
CA ALA A 204 6.81 -3.77 -13.89
C ALA A 204 5.69 -4.68 -13.37
N PRO A 205 5.01 -4.33 -12.25
CA PRO A 205 3.88 -5.08 -11.72
C PRO A 205 2.58 -4.91 -12.53
N THR A 206 2.46 -3.89 -13.38
CA THR A 206 1.25 -3.64 -14.19
C THR A 206 1.61 -3.14 -15.59
N MET A 207 0.69 -3.33 -16.55
CA MET A 207 0.81 -2.78 -17.91
C MET A 207 0.91 -1.25 -17.90
N ARG A 208 0.21 -0.58 -16.98
CA ARG A 208 0.27 0.87 -16.83
C ARG A 208 1.71 1.32 -16.51
N GLN A 209 2.32 0.72 -15.50
CA GLN A 209 3.69 1.07 -15.10
C GLN A 209 4.70 0.74 -16.20
N PHE A 210 4.54 -0.40 -16.88
CA PHE A 210 5.38 -0.76 -18.02
C PHE A 210 5.27 0.27 -19.16
N SER A 211 4.08 0.83 -19.38
CA SER A 211 3.86 1.87 -20.40
C SER A 211 4.46 3.22 -20.00
N GLU A 212 4.53 3.54 -18.71
CA GLU A 212 5.16 4.77 -18.20
C GLU A 212 6.68 4.80 -18.47
N PHE A 213 7.30 3.65 -18.71
CA PHE A 213 8.71 3.55 -19.15
C PHE A 213 8.96 4.17 -20.53
N ASP A 214 7.95 4.51 -21.32
CA ASP A 214 8.12 5.30 -22.55
C ASP A 214 8.83 6.64 -22.30
N ARG A 215 8.84 7.14 -21.06
CA ARG A 215 9.60 8.34 -20.68
C ARG A 215 11.10 8.09 -20.53
N LEU A 216 11.53 6.83 -20.49
CA LEU A 216 12.93 6.42 -20.29
C LEU A 216 13.63 6.26 -21.66
N PRO A 217 14.74 6.98 -21.92
CA PRO A 217 15.47 6.88 -23.19
C PRO A 217 15.93 5.47 -23.52
N GLU A 218 16.36 4.69 -22.54
CA GLU A 218 16.78 3.29 -22.69
C GLU A 218 15.63 2.38 -23.15
N PHE A 219 14.41 2.60 -22.66
CA PHE A 219 13.23 1.82 -23.06
C PHE A 219 12.82 2.14 -24.51
N GLN A 220 12.88 3.42 -24.90
CA GLN A 220 12.65 3.84 -26.30
C GLN A 220 13.69 3.21 -27.24
N ARG A 221 14.98 3.24 -26.86
CA ARG A 221 16.06 2.61 -27.65
C ARG A 221 15.86 1.11 -27.80
N ALA A 222 15.38 0.45 -26.75
CA ALA A 222 15.03 -0.98 -26.77
C ALA A 222 13.77 -1.30 -27.58
N LYS A 223 13.11 -0.30 -28.20
CA LYS A 223 11.86 -0.45 -28.96
C LYS A 223 10.68 -0.86 -28.08
N GLY A 224 10.64 -0.38 -26.84
CA GLY A 224 9.54 -0.62 -25.91
C GLY A 224 8.16 -0.17 -26.42
N PRO A 225 8.00 1.06 -26.94
CA PRO A 225 6.72 1.53 -27.47
C PRO A 225 6.23 0.69 -28.67
N ASP A 226 7.15 0.31 -29.55
CA ASP A 226 6.92 -0.60 -30.67
C ASP A 226 6.44 -1.98 -30.20
N PHE A 227 7.04 -2.54 -29.14
CA PHE A 227 6.63 -3.81 -28.56
C PHE A 227 5.21 -3.71 -27.97
N ILE A 228 4.94 -2.68 -27.17
CA ILE A 228 3.62 -2.43 -26.57
C ILE A 228 2.53 -2.36 -27.64
N SER A 229 2.77 -1.63 -28.73
CA SER A 229 1.80 -1.49 -29.83
C SER A 229 1.42 -2.81 -30.53
N ARG A 230 2.26 -3.85 -30.41
CA ARG A 230 2.06 -5.17 -31.01
C ARG A 230 1.33 -6.16 -30.10
N LEU A 231 1.17 -5.84 -28.82
CA LEU A 231 0.34 -6.62 -27.91
C LEU A 231 -1.15 -6.55 -28.34
N ARG A 232 -1.89 -7.61 -28.01
CA ARG A 232 -3.34 -7.75 -28.28
C ARG A 232 -4.19 -7.90 -27.03
N GLY A 233 -3.54 -8.04 -25.88
CA GLY A 233 -4.15 -8.11 -24.57
C GLY A 233 -3.07 -8.20 -23.50
N PHE A 234 -3.46 -7.94 -22.27
CA PHE A 234 -2.60 -8.11 -21.11
C PHE A 234 -3.41 -8.59 -19.91
N LEU A 235 -2.71 -9.10 -18.90
CA LEU A 235 -3.26 -9.50 -17.62
C LEU A 235 -2.38 -8.95 -16.49
N ASP A 236 -2.95 -8.11 -15.64
CA ASP A 236 -2.29 -7.63 -14.42
C ASP A 236 -2.71 -8.52 -13.24
N LEU A 237 -1.74 -9.15 -12.57
CA LEU A 237 -1.96 -10.00 -11.40
C LEU A 237 -1.52 -9.30 -10.11
N CYS A 238 -2.37 -9.36 -9.10
CA CYS A 238 -2.11 -8.82 -7.78
C CYS A 238 -1.27 -9.78 -6.92
N GLY A 239 -0.36 -9.23 -6.11
CA GLY A 239 0.39 -9.96 -5.10
C GLY A 239 -0.34 -10.13 -3.75
N PRO A 240 0.36 -10.63 -2.72
CA PRO A 240 -0.21 -10.84 -1.38
C PRO A 240 -0.36 -9.57 -0.53
N ASN A 241 0.17 -8.42 -0.95
CA ASN A 241 0.08 -7.18 -0.18
C ASN A 241 -1.13 -6.33 -0.59
N GLU A 242 -1.73 -6.67 -1.72
CA GLU A 242 -2.82 -5.98 -2.37
C GLU A 242 -4.17 -6.43 -1.79
N GLU A 243 -5.12 -5.50 -1.68
CA GLU A 243 -6.42 -5.82 -1.11
C GLU A 243 -7.23 -6.80 -1.98
N PRO A 244 -8.02 -7.72 -1.37
CA PRO A 244 -8.13 -8.00 0.06
C PRO A 244 -6.94 -8.84 0.58
N ARG A 245 -6.01 -8.21 1.32
CA ARG A 245 -4.67 -8.79 1.56
C ARG A 245 -4.73 -10.08 2.38
N MET A 246 -5.61 -10.12 3.38
CA MET A 246 -5.76 -11.26 4.29
C MET A 246 -6.28 -12.50 3.55
N LEU A 247 -7.26 -12.34 2.67
CA LEU A 247 -7.81 -13.45 1.89
C LEU A 247 -6.77 -13.97 0.88
N ARG A 248 -6.05 -13.07 0.18
CA ARG A 248 -4.96 -13.48 -0.72
C ARG A 248 -3.89 -14.28 0.02
N ARG A 249 -3.43 -13.76 1.16
CA ARG A 249 -2.44 -14.42 2.02
C ARG A 249 -2.94 -15.76 2.52
N ALA A 250 -4.21 -15.89 2.91
CA ALA A 250 -4.77 -17.16 3.39
C ALA A 250 -4.72 -18.26 2.33
N ILE A 251 -5.01 -17.94 1.08
CA ILE A 251 -4.92 -18.90 -0.03
C ILE A 251 -3.48 -19.30 -0.28
N LEU A 252 -2.57 -18.33 -0.30
CA LEU A 252 -1.14 -18.59 -0.51
C LEU A 252 -0.56 -19.42 0.63
N PHE A 253 -0.77 -19.04 1.89
CA PHE A 253 -0.37 -19.84 3.05
C PHE A 253 -0.97 -21.25 3.00
N ARG A 254 -2.27 -21.39 2.69
CA ARG A 254 -2.88 -22.70 2.57
C ARG A 254 -2.20 -23.55 1.48
N ALA A 255 -1.87 -22.96 0.34
CA ALA A 255 -1.18 -23.67 -0.74
C ALA A 255 0.24 -24.11 -0.32
N GLU A 256 1.03 -23.20 0.24
CA GLU A 256 2.40 -23.48 0.70
C GLU A 256 2.42 -24.50 1.84
N LEU A 257 1.57 -24.32 2.86
CA LEU A 257 1.45 -25.27 3.97
C LEU A 257 1.02 -26.66 3.47
N ARG A 258 0.08 -26.73 2.51
CA ARG A 258 -0.33 -28.00 1.89
C ARG A 258 0.83 -28.68 1.15
N GLY A 259 1.67 -27.90 0.47
CA GLY A 259 2.88 -28.38 -0.20
C GLY A 259 3.88 -28.97 0.80
N ALA A 260 4.18 -28.23 1.87
CA ALA A 260 5.13 -28.62 2.91
C ALA A 260 4.74 -29.92 3.63
N ILE A 261 3.46 -30.11 3.95
CA ILE A 261 2.97 -31.30 4.68
C ILE A 261 2.82 -32.54 3.78
N GLY A 262 2.61 -32.36 2.48
CA GLY A 262 2.50 -33.44 1.50
C GLY A 262 1.25 -34.33 1.64
N LYS A 263 1.41 -35.64 1.42
CA LYS A 263 0.30 -36.59 1.16
C LYS A 263 -0.57 -36.98 2.38
N SER A 264 -0.23 -36.55 3.60
CA SER A 264 -0.99 -36.91 4.82
C SER A 264 -1.39 -35.69 5.64
N PRO A 265 -2.19 -34.77 5.08
CA PRO A 265 -2.37 -33.44 5.66
C PRO A 265 -3.49 -33.34 6.72
N GLY A 266 -4.36 -34.35 6.85
CA GLY A 266 -5.60 -34.25 7.65
C GLY A 266 -5.45 -34.08 9.16
N SER A 267 -4.27 -34.35 9.72
CA SER A 267 -3.96 -34.10 11.14
C SER A 267 -3.35 -32.71 11.39
N PHE A 268 -2.94 -32.02 10.33
CA PHE A 268 -2.24 -30.74 10.41
C PHE A 268 -3.24 -29.59 10.62
N ARG A 269 -2.98 -28.77 11.64
CA ARG A 269 -3.72 -27.52 11.87
C ARG A 269 -2.75 -26.43 12.32
N PRO A 270 -2.65 -25.31 11.58
CA PRO A 270 -1.85 -24.18 12.04
C PRO A 270 -2.53 -23.49 13.23
N ASP A 271 -1.74 -22.90 14.13
CA ASP A 271 -2.25 -22.08 15.24
C ASP A 271 -3.01 -20.86 14.68
N PRO A 272 -4.31 -20.71 15.00
CA PRO A 272 -5.10 -19.56 14.54
C PRO A 272 -4.51 -18.21 14.93
N ASN A 273 -3.86 -18.10 16.09
CA ASN A 273 -3.26 -16.84 16.55
C ASN A 273 -2.00 -16.48 15.75
N LEU A 274 -1.18 -17.49 15.41
CA LEU A 274 -0.06 -17.30 14.50
C LEU A 274 -0.56 -16.91 13.10
N MET A 275 -1.59 -17.60 12.59
CA MET A 275 -2.17 -17.27 11.29
C MET A 275 -2.73 -15.86 11.27
N LYS A 276 -3.44 -15.45 12.32
CA LYS A 276 -3.92 -14.07 12.45
C LYS A 276 -2.77 -13.06 12.32
N SER A 277 -1.65 -13.31 12.99
CA SER A 277 -0.44 -12.48 12.90
C SER A 277 0.16 -12.44 11.50
N LEU A 278 0.36 -13.60 10.86
CA LEU A 278 0.94 -13.68 9.51
C LEU A 278 0.02 -13.08 8.44
N LEU A 279 -1.30 -13.30 8.53
CA LEU A 279 -2.28 -12.75 7.59
C LEU A 279 -2.36 -11.22 7.67
N GLN A 280 -2.17 -10.64 8.86
CA GLN A 280 -2.21 -9.19 9.11
C GLN A 280 -0.81 -8.54 9.19
N ALA A 281 0.25 -9.29 8.89
CA ALA A 281 1.61 -8.75 8.81
C ALA A 281 1.65 -7.54 7.86
N GLY A 282 2.54 -6.58 8.08
CA GLY A 282 2.59 -5.35 7.28
C GLY A 282 2.74 -5.64 5.79
N ARG A 283 3.93 -6.05 5.38
CA ARG A 283 4.27 -6.35 3.99
C ARG A 283 5.17 -7.57 3.85
N TYR A 284 4.83 -8.40 2.87
CA TYR A 284 5.66 -9.47 2.36
C TYR A 284 6.59 -8.92 1.27
N ARG A 285 7.86 -8.70 1.61
CA ARG A 285 8.86 -7.97 0.80
C ARG A 285 8.99 -8.47 -0.63
N HIS A 286 8.88 -9.77 -0.84
CA HIS A 286 9.08 -10.42 -2.12
C HIS A 286 7.81 -11.13 -2.61
N GLY A 287 6.64 -10.60 -2.23
CA GLY A 287 5.35 -11.16 -2.63
C GLY A 287 5.16 -12.59 -2.12
N ALA A 288 4.59 -13.47 -2.96
CA ALA A 288 4.33 -14.85 -2.56
C ALA A 288 5.60 -15.64 -2.24
N ARG A 289 6.77 -15.25 -2.79
CA ARG A 289 8.06 -15.88 -2.45
C ARG A 289 8.42 -15.68 -0.98
N SER A 290 8.04 -14.55 -0.38
CA SER A 290 8.20 -14.36 1.06
C SER A 290 7.29 -15.29 1.86
N ILE A 291 6.06 -15.55 1.40
CA ILE A 291 5.15 -16.50 2.06
C ILE A 291 5.72 -17.92 2.00
N ALA A 292 6.16 -18.35 0.81
CA ALA A 292 6.82 -19.64 0.61
C ALA A 292 8.05 -19.78 1.52
N ALA A 293 8.93 -18.78 1.53
CA ALA A 293 10.13 -18.81 2.38
C ALA A 293 9.81 -18.86 3.88
N VAL A 294 8.78 -18.16 4.35
CA VAL A 294 8.32 -18.26 5.75
C VAL A 294 7.91 -19.68 6.09
N VAL A 295 7.19 -20.36 5.19
CA VAL A 295 6.78 -21.75 5.37
C VAL A 295 7.99 -22.71 5.29
N ASP A 296 8.85 -22.53 4.29
CA ASP A 296 10.02 -23.39 4.05
C ASP A 296 11.08 -23.32 5.17
N LEU A 297 11.28 -22.13 5.73
CA LEU A 297 12.23 -21.90 6.83
C LEU A 297 11.66 -22.30 8.20
N SER A 298 10.35 -22.57 8.30
CA SER A 298 9.71 -22.99 9.54
C SER A 298 9.90 -24.50 9.79
N ASP A 299 10.02 -24.93 11.06
CA ASP A 299 10.10 -26.36 11.43
C ASP A 299 8.73 -27.05 11.39
N ILE A 300 8.17 -27.15 10.18
CA ILE A 300 6.84 -27.74 9.94
C ILE A 300 6.98 -29.25 9.79
N ARG A 301 6.83 -29.98 10.90
CA ARG A 301 6.89 -31.45 10.88
C ARG A 301 5.59 -32.08 10.41
N LYS A 302 5.70 -33.19 9.67
CA LYS A 302 4.56 -34.02 9.26
C LYS A 302 3.77 -34.49 10.50
N ASN A 303 2.46 -34.26 10.52
CA ASN A 303 1.52 -34.53 11.64
C ASN A 303 1.65 -33.62 12.89
N ARG A 304 2.28 -32.45 12.80
CA ARG A 304 2.30 -31.46 13.89
C ARG A 304 1.44 -30.24 13.60
N ARG A 305 1.44 -29.29 14.53
CA ARG A 305 0.89 -27.93 14.35
C ARG A 305 1.98 -27.03 13.76
N PHE A 306 1.57 -25.88 13.24
CA PHE A 306 2.45 -24.76 12.91
C PHE A 306 2.17 -23.66 13.92
N GLU A 307 3.09 -23.48 14.87
CA GLU A 307 2.99 -22.61 16.03
C GLU A 307 4.12 -21.58 16.05
N TRP A 308 4.04 -20.60 16.94
CA TRP A 308 5.00 -19.49 17.04
C TRP A 308 6.46 -19.92 17.17
N GLN A 309 6.72 -21.04 17.85
CA GLN A 309 8.07 -21.57 18.05
C GLN A 309 8.64 -22.26 16.81
N ASP A 310 7.80 -22.54 15.81
CA ASP A 310 8.21 -23.17 14.57
C ASP A 310 8.65 -22.12 13.52
N LEU A 311 8.37 -20.83 13.76
CA LEU A 311 8.85 -19.73 12.91
C LEU A 311 10.37 -19.68 12.88
N PRO A 312 10.97 -19.23 11.77
CA PRO A 312 12.40 -18.95 11.74
C PRO A 312 12.77 -17.82 12.69
N GLU A 313 14.07 -17.76 13.05
CA GLU A 313 14.65 -16.67 13.84
C GLU A 313 14.27 -15.28 13.29
N ASP A 314 14.06 -14.31 14.18
CA ASP A 314 13.50 -12.99 13.83
C ASP A 314 14.29 -12.27 12.72
N HIS A 315 15.61 -12.45 12.67
CA HIS A 315 16.45 -11.85 11.63
C HIS A 315 16.26 -12.48 10.24
N LEU A 316 15.92 -13.77 10.18
CA LEU A 316 15.57 -14.47 8.93
C LEU A 316 14.14 -14.12 8.51
N LEU A 317 13.21 -14.09 9.47
CA LEU A 317 11.83 -13.65 9.22
C LEU A 317 11.79 -12.21 8.67
N GLY A 318 12.65 -11.35 9.20
CA GLY A 318 12.85 -9.97 8.75
C GLY A 318 13.38 -9.81 7.32
N LEU A 319 13.90 -10.87 6.66
CA LEU A 319 14.20 -10.85 5.23
C LEU A 319 12.92 -10.87 4.38
N HIS A 320 11.84 -11.41 4.92
CA HIS A 320 10.62 -11.71 4.18
C HIS A 320 9.44 -10.84 4.59
N ILE A 321 9.36 -10.43 5.86
CA ILE A 321 8.28 -9.63 6.43
C ILE A 321 8.84 -8.32 7.02
N ASP A 322 8.19 -7.20 6.69
CA ASP A 322 8.38 -5.94 7.40
C ASP A 322 7.04 -5.25 7.70
N ARG A 323 7.09 -4.11 8.40
CA ARG A 323 5.90 -3.33 8.74
C ARG A 323 5.30 -2.65 7.50
N GLY A 324 6.11 -2.32 6.50
CA GLY A 324 5.67 -1.71 5.25
C GLY A 324 6.51 -0.49 4.87
N PRO A 325 6.18 0.17 3.74
CA PRO A 325 6.96 1.29 3.21
C PRO A 325 6.91 2.55 4.07
N LEU A 326 5.95 2.66 5.00
CA LEU A 326 5.79 3.81 5.89
C LEU A 326 6.30 3.54 7.31
N ASP A 327 7.08 2.48 7.52
CA ASP A 327 7.73 2.25 8.81
C ASP A 327 8.51 3.49 9.26
N ALA A 328 8.22 3.97 10.48
CA ALA A 328 8.83 5.18 11.04
C ALA A 328 10.37 5.11 11.06
N LYS A 329 10.96 3.92 11.17
CA LYS A 329 12.42 3.75 11.08
C LYS A 329 12.95 3.98 9.66
N LEU A 330 12.15 3.69 8.63
CA LEU A 330 12.49 3.90 7.23
C LEU A 330 12.26 5.36 6.81
N ILE A 331 11.11 5.94 7.18
CA ILE A 331 10.74 7.30 6.76
C ILE A 331 11.31 8.39 7.68
N GLY A 332 11.86 8.03 8.84
CA GLY A 332 12.56 8.92 9.76
C GLY A 332 11.70 9.54 10.87
N GLY A 333 10.44 9.13 11.02
CA GLY A 333 9.56 9.61 12.09
C GLY A 333 8.11 9.17 11.91
N SER A 334 7.23 9.67 12.78
CA SER A 334 5.81 9.36 12.78
C SER A 334 5.01 10.15 11.72
N ILE A 335 3.77 9.77 11.48
CA ILE A 335 2.80 10.60 10.74
C ILE A 335 1.85 11.22 11.76
N ALA A 336 1.91 12.54 11.90
CA ALA A 336 1.07 13.26 12.84
C ALA A 336 -0.36 13.35 12.33
N PHE A 337 -1.31 13.24 13.26
CA PHE A 337 -2.70 13.54 12.98
C PHE A 337 -3.14 14.79 13.73
N SER A 338 -4.15 15.46 13.19
CA SER A 338 -4.72 16.68 13.72
C SER A 338 -6.23 16.70 13.56
N GLY A 339 -6.89 17.13 14.63
CA GLY A 339 -8.32 17.41 14.63
C GLY A 339 -9.19 16.21 14.95
N TYR A 340 -10.37 16.52 15.47
CA TYR A 340 -11.29 15.56 16.03
C TYR A 340 -12.70 16.17 16.03
N ASP A 341 -13.70 15.30 15.85
CA ASP A 341 -15.11 15.56 16.06
C ASP A 341 -15.80 14.24 16.46
N GLU A 342 -16.87 14.32 17.24
CA GLU A 342 -17.67 13.17 17.70
C GLU A 342 -18.59 12.60 16.60
N THR A 343 -18.70 13.29 15.47
CA THR A 343 -19.54 12.88 14.32
C THR A 343 -19.10 11.56 13.72
N ALA A 344 -20.07 10.70 13.37
CA ALA A 344 -19.80 9.35 12.86
C ALA A 344 -18.92 9.37 11.59
N GLU A 345 -19.08 10.40 10.76
CA GLU A 345 -18.32 10.63 9.53
C GLU A 345 -16.83 10.85 9.82
N VAL A 346 -16.49 11.64 10.85
CA VAL A 346 -15.09 11.87 11.25
C VAL A 346 -14.49 10.63 11.91
N GLN A 347 -15.28 9.88 12.67
CA GLN A 347 -14.84 8.60 13.24
C GLN A 347 -14.49 7.58 12.16
N ASP A 348 -15.35 7.47 11.14
CA ASP A 348 -15.13 6.60 9.99
C ASP A 348 -13.87 7.02 9.22
N MET A 349 -13.71 8.32 8.95
CA MET A 349 -12.50 8.86 8.32
C MET A 349 -11.24 8.47 9.08
N TRP A 350 -11.21 8.74 10.40
CA TRP A 350 -10.07 8.41 11.26
C TRP A 350 -9.74 6.92 11.20
N ARG A 351 -10.77 6.06 11.29
CA ARG A 351 -10.61 4.62 11.21
C ARG A 351 -9.98 4.20 9.89
N THR A 352 -10.53 4.68 8.77
CA THR A 352 -10.14 4.30 7.43
C THR A 352 -8.68 4.69 7.15
N VAL A 353 -8.31 5.94 7.42
CA VAL A 353 -6.93 6.42 7.20
C VAL A 353 -5.94 5.77 8.18
N ALA A 354 -6.28 5.66 9.48
CA ALA A 354 -5.38 5.08 10.48
C ALA A 354 -5.13 3.58 10.23
N ARG A 355 -6.18 2.80 9.92
CA ARG A 355 -6.03 1.37 9.60
C ARG A 355 -5.15 1.17 8.38
N TRP A 356 -5.37 1.94 7.31
CA TRP A 356 -4.52 1.87 6.13
C TRP A 356 -3.07 2.22 6.46
N LEU A 357 -2.81 3.33 7.15
CA LEU A 357 -1.46 3.74 7.53
C LEU A 357 -0.73 2.70 8.37
N TRP A 358 -1.38 2.13 9.39
CA TRP A 358 -0.81 1.04 10.17
C TRP A 358 -0.57 -0.21 9.33
N ASN A 359 -1.43 -0.51 8.35
CA ASN A 359 -1.23 -1.63 7.43
C ASN A 359 -0.04 -1.41 6.48
N GLU A 360 0.37 -0.16 6.25
CA GLU A 360 1.58 0.20 5.53
C GLU A 360 2.79 0.47 6.45
N GLY A 361 2.65 0.19 7.74
CA GLY A 361 3.75 0.19 8.71
C GLY A 361 3.93 1.48 9.49
N ALA A 362 3.10 2.49 9.26
CA ALA A 362 3.25 3.80 9.88
C ALA A 362 3.16 3.75 11.40
N THR A 363 3.95 4.58 12.06
CA THR A 363 3.71 5.01 13.43
C THR A 363 2.91 6.32 13.37
N LEU A 364 1.76 6.36 14.02
CA LEU A 364 0.95 7.57 14.11
C LEU A 364 1.34 8.38 15.33
N SER A 365 1.23 9.71 15.29
CA SER A 365 1.41 10.55 16.47
C SER A 365 0.25 11.52 16.67
N TYR A 366 -0.14 11.71 17.94
CA TYR A 366 -1.22 12.62 18.31
C TYR A 366 -1.02 13.21 19.71
N ALA A 367 -1.36 14.50 19.88
CA ALA A 367 -1.26 15.24 21.15
C ALA A 367 -2.54 15.16 22.02
N GLY A 368 -3.41 14.18 21.77
CA GLY A 368 -4.67 14.01 22.50
C GLY A 368 -4.51 13.53 23.93
N ARG A 369 -5.48 13.87 24.78
CA ARG A 369 -5.50 13.42 26.19
C ARG A 369 -6.16 12.06 26.34
N TRP A 370 -5.74 11.30 27.35
CA TRP A 370 -6.45 10.11 27.82
C TRP A 370 -7.34 10.48 29.00
N ALA A 371 -8.65 10.56 28.78
CA ALA A 371 -9.63 10.92 29.80
C ALA A 371 -10.82 9.94 29.81
N LEU A 372 -11.36 9.66 30.99
CA LEU A 372 -12.53 8.78 31.15
C LEU A 372 -13.79 9.32 30.44
N GLY A 373 -13.94 10.64 30.36
CA GLY A 373 -15.05 11.33 29.69
C GLY A 373 -14.90 11.52 28.17
N PRO A 374 -15.72 12.40 27.55
CA PRO A 374 -15.71 12.65 26.10
C PRO A 374 -14.39 13.25 25.61
N GLY A 375 -13.70 14.05 26.42
CA GLY A 375 -12.43 14.69 26.06
C GLY A 375 -11.24 13.75 25.78
N GLY A 376 -11.39 12.43 26.01
CA GLY A 376 -10.39 11.40 25.67
C GLY A 376 -10.88 10.38 24.65
N TRP A 377 -12.02 10.63 24.00
CA TRP A 377 -12.67 9.67 23.11
C TRP A 377 -11.74 9.20 21.99
N LEU A 378 -11.04 10.09 21.29
CA LEU A 378 -10.21 9.71 20.13
C LEU A 378 -9.04 8.82 20.55
N MET A 379 -8.38 9.10 21.67
CA MET A 379 -7.31 8.23 22.19
C MET A 379 -7.84 6.86 22.59
N LYS A 380 -9.01 6.80 23.23
CA LYS A 380 -9.69 5.53 23.53
C LYS A 380 -10.03 4.75 22.26
N PHE A 381 -10.57 5.44 21.26
CA PHE A 381 -10.89 4.87 19.95
C PHE A 381 -9.65 4.28 19.26
N LEU A 382 -8.56 5.05 19.15
CA LEU A 382 -7.30 4.56 18.58
C LEU A 382 -6.71 3.41 19.41
N GLY A 383 -6.80 3.48 20.74
CA GLY A 383 -6.39 2.39 21.63
C GLY A 383 -7.19 1.10 21.40
N GLU A 384 -8.49 1.19 21.17
CA GLU A 384 -9.33 0.04 20.79
C GLU A 384 -8.95 -0.52 19.41
N GLU A 385 -8.70 0.33 18.42
CA GLU A 385 -8.21 -0.12 17.10
C GLU A 385 -6.85 -0.83 17.22
N LEU A 386 -5.92 -0.32 18.03
CA LEU A 386 -4.65 -1.00 18.31
C LEU A 386 -4.84 -2.34 19.02
N ARG A 387 -5.81 -2.47 19.94
CA ARG A 387 -6.12 -3.75 20.61
C ARG A 387 -6.55 -4.84 19.64
N ARG A 388 -7.10 -4.45 18.48
CA ARG A 388 -7.52 -5.37 17.42
C ARG A 388 -6.34 -5.88 16.58
N ARG A 389 -5.22 -5.15 16.55
CA ARG A 389 -4.02 -5.58 15.81
C ARG A 389 -3.40 -6.80 16.51
N PRO A 390 -3.03 -7.86 15.77
CA PRO A 390 -2.35 -9.00 16.35
C PRO A 390 -0.92 -8.63 16.73
N ALA A 391 -0.30 -9.49 17.52
CA ALA A 391 1.13 -9.42 17.75
C ALA A 391 1.88 -9.50 16.41
N GLU A 392 2.99 -8.77 16.29
CA GLU A 392 3.86 -8.87 15.12
C GLU A 392 4.43 -10.30 15.01
N PRO A 393 4.54 -10.86 13.79
CA PRO A 393 5.08 -12.20 13.61
C PRO A 393 6.56 -12.19 13.99
N ARG A 394 6.87 -12.80 15.15
CA ARG A 394 8.21 -12.94 15.72
C ARG A 394 8.31 -14.26 16.46
N ALA A 395 9.43 -14.97 16.32
CA ALA A 395 9.72 -16.15 17.13
C ALA A 395 9.96 -15.75 18.60
N HIS A 396 10.66 -14.62 18.81
CA HIS A 396 11.05 -14.12 20.13
C HIS A 396 10.49 -12.72 20.43
N ARG A 397 10.46 -12.32 21.72
CA ARG A 397 10.00 -10.99 22.19
C ARG A 397 8.65 -10.49 21.63
N ARG A 398 7.67 -11.39 21.54
CA ARG A 398 6.32 -11.15 21.00
C ARG A 398 5.51 -10.04 21.70
N GLY A 399 5.82 -9.75 22.96
CA GLY A 399 4.98 -8.90 23.83
C GLY A 399 5.21 -7.39 23.70
N LYS A 400 6.18 -6.93 22.91
CA LYS A 400 6.49 -5.49 22.78
C LYS A 400 6.86 -5.14 21.32
N PRO A 401 5.87 -4.86 20.46
CA PRO A 401 6.13 -4.43 19.09
C PRO A 401 6.81 -3.06 19.06
N ASP A 402 7.30 -2.66 17.89
CA ASP A 402 7.66 -1.27 17.65
C ASP A 402 6.41 -0.37 17.77
N PRO A 403 6.55 0.93 18.09
CA PRO A 403 5.40 1.80 18.29
C PRO A 403 4.50 1.87 17.05
N TRP A 404 3.20 1.66 17.24
CA TRP A 404 2.15 1.94 16.25
C TRP A 404 1.52 3.31 16.49
N LEU A 405 1.53 3.78 17.74
CA LEU A 405 1.00 5.08 18.14
C LEU A 405 1.92 5.73 19.17
N GLU A 406 2.26 6.98 18.94
CA GLU A 406 2.98 7.84 19.86
C GLU A 406 2.05 8.94 20.37
N ASN A 407 2.06 9.14 21.68
CA ASN A 407 1.29 10.18 22.34
C ASN A 407 2.22 11.04 23.18
N PHE A 408 2.03 12.35 23.09
CA PHE A 408 2.87 13.34 23.75
C PHE A 408 2.01 14.11 24.75
N LEU A 409 2.43 14.10 26.01
CA LEU A 409 1.70 14.65 27.15
C LEU A 409 2.64 15.41 28.08
N ASP A 410 2.08 16.32 28.87
CA ASP A 410 2.85 17.07 29.86
C ASP A 410 3.22 16.15 31.03
N ASP A 411 4.41 16.37 31.61
CA ASP A 411 4.91 15.55 32.71
C ASP A 411 4.32 15.99 34.06
N ILE A 412 3.02 15.77 34.23
CA ILE A 412 2.31 16.03 35.49
C ILE A 412 1.59 14.78 35.99
N LYS A 413 1.53 14.65 37.32
CA LYS A 413 0.90 13.50 38.00
C LYS A 413 -0.54 13.24 37.52
N GLN A 414 -1.34 14.30 37.36
CA GLN A 414 -2.73 14.17 36.91
C GLN A 414 -2.83 13.51 35.52
N GLU A 415 -1.96 13.88 34.57
CA GLU A 415 -1.97 13.27 33.24
C GLU A 415 -1.51 11.82 33.32
N ARG A 416 -0.43 11.52 34.04
CA ARG A 416 0.04 10.13 34.26
C ARG A 416 -1.05 9.24 34.86
N ASP A 417 -1.69 9.68 35.94
CA ASP A 417 -2.78 8.95 36.60
C ASP A 417 -3.96 8.73 35.64
N SER A 418 -4.27 9.73 34.80
CA SER A 418 -5.36 9.64 33.81
C SER A 418 -5.05 8.64 32.69
N VAL A 419 -3.81 8.61 32.18
CA VAL A 419 -3.40 7.59 31.20
C VAL A 419 -3.38 6.21 31.84
N ASP A 420 -2.84 6.08 33.06
CA ASP A 420 -2.72 4.78 33.77
C ASP A 420 -4.10 4.19 34.07
N ALA A 421 -5.09 5.02 34.38
CA ALA A 421 -6.47 4.60 34.59
C ALA A 421 -7.17 4.09 33.31
N VAL A 422 -6.79 4.57 32.13
CA VAL A 422 -7.46 4.21 30.86
C VAL A 422 -6.71 3.11 30.09
N VAL A 423 -5.38 3.15 30.12
CA VAL A 423 -4.50 2.19 29.45
C VAL A 423 -3.26 1.95 30.31
N PRO A 424 -3.24 0.89 31.13
CA PRO A 424 -2.10 0.57 32.00
C PRO A 424 -0.81 0.33 31.21
N VAL A 425 0.36 0.48 31.86
CA VAL A 425 1.68 0.35 31.21
C VAL A 425 1.86 -0.99 30.48
N ALA A 426 1.40 -2.10 31.06
CA ALA A 426 1.50 -3.42 30.43
C ALA A 426 0.70 -3.50 29.12
N ASP A 427 -0.48 -2.85 29.07
CA ASP A 427 -1.29 -2.75 27.86
C ASP A 427 -0.59 -1.86 26.82
N ARG A 428 0.01 -0.75 27.24
CA ARG A 428 0.76 0.14 26.33
C ARG A 428 1.86 -0.60 25.59
N ASP A 429 2.68 -1.33 26.33
CA ASP A 429 3.78 -2.12 25.77
C ASP A 429 3.27 -3.19 24.79
N ARG A 430 2.18 -3.89 25.12
CA ARG A 430 1.56 -4.89 24.24
C ARG A 430 1.01 -4.29 22.95
N LEU A 431 0.43 -3.10 23.03
CA LEU A 431 -0.24 -2.42 21.92
C LEU A 431 0.73 -1.68 20.99
N GLY A 432 1.99 -1.53 21.38
CA GLY A 432 2.90 -0.60 20.71
C GLY A 432 2.43 0.85 20.87
N LEU A 433 1.82 1.18 22.00
CA LEU A 433 1.48 2.56 22.36
C LEU A 433 2.63 3.14 23.19
N ARG A 434 3.33 4.11 22.63
CA ARG A 434 4.35 4.87 23.35
C ARG A 434 3.73 6.18 23.85
N VAL A 435 3.76 6.37 25.17
CA VAL A 435 3.34 7.64 25.79
C VAL A 435 4.58 8.33 26.32
N THR A 436 4.88 9.49 25.74
CA THR A 436 6.00 10.34 26.11
C THR A 436 5.48 11.45 27.01
N PHE A 437 5.93 11.45 28.27
CA PHE A 437 5.72 12.54 29.21
C PHE A 437 6.94 13.44 29.18
N ALA A 438 6.75 14.73 28.90
CA ALA A 438 7.82 15.72 28.90
C ALA A 438 7.36 17.01 29.60
N PRO A 439 8.21 17.64 30.43
CA PRO A 439 7.87 18.93 31.02
C PRO A 439 7.85 19.98 29.90
N HIS A 440 6.68 20.46 29.53
CA HIS A 440 6.54 21.48 28.50
C HIS A 440 6.74 22.90 29.05
N LEU A 441 6.60 23.08 30.36
CA LEU A 441 6.89 24.34 31.05
C LEU A 441 8.11 24.16 31.98
N THR A 442 8.85 25.24 32.18
CA THR A 442 9.83 25.40 33.26
C THR A 442 9.11 25.66 34.59
N ASP A 443 9.83 25.52 35.71
CA ASP A 443 9.24 25.79 37.03
C ASP A 443 8.79 27.25 37.18
N LYS A 444 9.57 28.21 36.66
CA LYS A 444 9.20 29.63 36.63
C LYS A 444 7.94 29.89 35.81
N GLU A 445 7.79 29.24 34.66
CA GLU A 445 6.58 29.36 33.84
C GLU A 445 5.37 28.69 34.50
N ARG A 446 5.57 27.60 35.26
CA ARG A 446 4.49 27.00 36.07
C ARG A 446 4.05 27.92 37.20
N GLU A 447 4.98 28.61 37.87
CA GLU A 447 4.65 29.59 38.91
C GLU A 447 3.81 30.76 38.36
N ARG A 448 4.08 31.21 37.13
CA ARG A 448 3.26 32.22 36.43
C ARG A 448 1.80 31.81 36.24
N ALA A 449 1.48 30.51 36.26
CA ALA A 449 0.10 30.05 36.03
C ALA A 449 -0.89 30.54 37.10
N ALA A 450 -0.40 30.94 38.29
CA ALA A 450 -1.23 31.53 39.33
C ALA A 450 -1.74 32.94 38.97
N SER A 451 -0.95 33.73 38.24
CA SER A 451 -1.30 35.09 37.81
C SER A 451 -1.77 35.17 36.35
N GLU A 452 -1.25 34.30 35.48
CA GLU A 452 -1.45 34.31 34.04
C GLU A 452 -1.78 32.90 33.48
N PRO A 453 -2.86 32.25 33.96
CA PRO A 453 -3.15 30.84 33.64
C PRO A 453 -3.31 30.58 32.14
N TRP A 454 -3.85 31.53 31.39
CA TRP A 454 -4.03 31.42 29.95
C TRP A 454 -2.70 31.40 29.18
N LEU A 455 -1.75 32.28 29.50
CA LEU A 455 -0.45 32.35 28.83
C LEU A 455 0.37 31.07 29.06
N CYS A 456 0.36 30.55 30.29
CA CYS A 456 1.00 29.27 30.62
C CYS A 456 0.37 28.11 29.84
N SER A 457 -0.97 28.08 29.75
CA SER A 457 -1.68 27.07 28.95
C SER A 457 -1.33 27.20 27.46
N ALA A 458 -1.27 28.41 26.92
CA ALA A 458 -0.92 28.63 25.51
C ALA A 458 0.50 28.14 25.20
N LEU A 459 1.46 28.44 26.07
CA LEU A 459 2.85 28.00 25.91
C LEU A 459 3.01 26.48 26.02
N GLU A 460 2.31 25.83 26.96
CA GLU A 460 2.30 24.37 27.09
C GLU A 460 1.77 23.71 25.82
N HIS A 461 0.59 24.16 25.33
CA HIS A 461 -0.02 23.59 24.14
C HIS A 461 0.88 23.78 22.91
N PHE A 462 1.50 24.96 22.78
CA PHE A 462 2.46 25.25 21.71
C PHE A 462 3.65 24.27 21.74
N ARG A 463 4.33 24.13 22.88
CA ARG A 463 5.51 23.25 23.01
C ARG A 463 5.16 21.77 22.84
N ARG A 464 3.97 21.33 23.29
CA ARG A 464 3.48 19.98 23.04
C ARG A 464 3.23 19.73 21.54
N ARG A 465 2.59 20.68 20.84
CA ARG A 465 2.33 20.60 19.40
C ARG A 465 3.63 20.67 18.58
N LEU A 466 4.62 21.45 19.03
CA LEU A 466 5.96 21.50 18.45
C LEU A 466 6.65 20.14 18.59
N ALA A 467 6.62 19.50 19.77
CA ALA A 467 7.22 18.18 19.97
C ALA A 467 6.62 17.10 19.04
N VAL A 468 5.29 17.08 18.86
CA VAL A 468 4.64 16.19 17.89
C VAL A 468 5.09 16.50 16.46
N THR A 469 5.21 17.77 16.12
CA THR A 469 5.66 18.19 14.77
C THR A 469 7.10 17.78 14.53
N ASP A 470 7.99 17.96 15.50
CA ASP A 470 9.40 17.57 15.40
C ASP A 470 9.55 16.06 15.19
N ALA A 471 8.77 15.24 15.91
CA ALA A 471 8.78 13.78 15.82
C ALA A 471 8.07 13.20 14.59
N SER A 472 7.41 14.04 13.78
CA SER A 472 6.64 13.60 12.60
C SER A 472 7.27 14.05 11.29
N VAL A 473 7.03 13.28 10.23
CA VAL A 473 7.52 13.55 8.86
C VAL A 473 6.43 14.08 7.93
N ALA A 474 5.17 13.93 8.32
CA ALA A 474 4.00 14.40 7.59
C ALA A 474 2.83 14.64 8.56
N ARG A 475 1.83 15.41 8.14
CA ARG A 475 0.62 15.65 8.93
C ARG A 475 -0.66 15.45 8.13
N PHE A 476 -1.60 14.65 8.69
CA PHE A 476 -2.97 14.54 8.23
C PHE A 476 -3.91 15.38 9.12
N VAL A 477 -4.82 16.14 8.50
CA VAL A 477 -5.66 17.14 9.16
C VAL A 477 -7.12 16.96 8.77
N VAL A 478 -8.01 16.86 9.75
CA VAL A 478 -9.47 16.74 9.52
C VAL A 478 -10.27 17.39 10.66
N ALA A 479 -11.40 18.01 10.35
CA ALA A 479 -12.34 18.57 11.33
C ALA A 479 -11.70 19.57 12.34
N GLY A 480 -12.00 19.43 13.64
CA GLY A 480 -11.44 20.22 14.75
C GLY A 480 -12.27 21.41 15.21
N ALA A 481 -12.07 21.78 16.47
CA ALA A 481 -12.82 22.85 17.14
C ALA A 481 -12.58 24.23 16.51
N ARG A 482 -13.67 24.97 16.27
CA ARG A 482 -13.66 26.38 15.83
C ARG A 482 -13.77 27.38 16.97
N SER A 483 -14.20 26.94 18.15
CA SER A 483 -14.40 27.76 19.35
C SER A 483 -14.09 26.92 20.59
N GLY A 484 -13.85 27.58 21.72
CA GLY A 484 -13.48 26.89 22.97
C GLY A 484 -12.18 26.08 22.86
N HIS A 485 -11.32 26.42 21.89
CA HIS A 485 -9.99 25.84 21.76
C HIS A 485 -9.08 26.38 22.87
N LYS A 486 -8.03 25.63 23.21
CA LYS A 486 -7.01 26.06 24.17
C LYS A 486 -5.77 26.49 23.42
N GLY A 487 -5.28 27.69 23.74
CA GLY A 487 -4.08 28.28 23.15
C GLY A 487 -4.36 29.66 22.55
N ARG A 488 -3.50 30.06 21.62
CA ARG A 488 -3.52 31.40 21.00
C ARG A 488 -4.57 31.53 19.89
N PHE A 489 -4.84 30.41 19.22
CA PHE A 489 -5.76 30.23 18.10
C PHE A 489 -6.01 28.71 17.95
N PRO A 490 -6.91 28.25 17.05
CA PRO A 490 -7.26 26.83 16.94
C PRO A 490 -6.02 25.93 16.83
N GLY A 491 -6.02 24.81 17.56
CA GLY A 491 -4.86 23.92 17.61
C GLY A 491 -4.42 23.41 16.24
N ILE A 492 -5.37 23.17 15.32
CA ILE A 492 -5.07 22.78 13.94
C ILE A 492 -4.29 23.88 13.21
N ALA A 493 -4.64 25.15 13.40
CA ALA A 493 -3.92 26.25 12.77
C ALA A 493 -2.45 26.30 13.27
N GLU A 494 -2.22 26.05 14.56
CA GLU A 494 -0.87 25.99 15.14
C GLU A 494 -0.08 24.77 14.66
N GLU A 495 -0.69 23.59 14.64
CA GLU A 495 -0.08 22.36 14.16
C GLU A 495 0.29 22.44 12.68
N VAL A 496 -0.58 23.02 11.84
CA VAL A 496 -0.30 23.24 10.42
C VAL A 496 0.77 24.30 10.21
N MET A 497 0.71 25.42 10.94
CA MET A 497 1.75 26.46 10.91
C MET A 497 3.13 25.87 11.24
N LEU A 498 3.24 25.11 12.33
CA LEU A 498 4.47 24.45 12.74
C LEU A 498 4.98 23.46 11.67
N THR A 499 4.07 22.68 11.08
CA THR A 499 4.43 21.69 10.04
C THR A 499 4.95 22.39 8.78
N LEU A 500 4.32 23.49 8.37
CA LEU A 500 4.73 24.30 7.22
C LEU A 500 6.05 25.03 7.46
N ALA A 501 6.26 25.58 8.66
CA ALA A 501 7.52 26.20 9.06
C ALA A 501 8.69 25.20 8.94
N GLN A 502 8.43 23.92 9.25
CA GLN A 502 9.39 22.83 9.10
C GLN A 502 9.48 22.24 7.68
N ARG A 503 8.73 22.80 6.71
CA ARG A 503 8.63 22.32 5.32
C ARG A 503 8.21 20.86 5.19
N LYS A 504 7.37 20.39 6.11
CA LYS A 504 6.85 19.02 6.12
C LYS A 504 5.53 18.95 5.33
N PRO A 505 5.26 17.84 4.62
CA PRO A 505 4.03 17.67 3.85
C PRO A 505 2.78 17.66 4.73
N ILE A 506 1.71 18.29 4.23
CA ILE A 506 0.39 18.32 4.87
C ILE A 506 -0.68 17.74 3.94
N TYR A 507 -1.68 17.11 4.55
CA TYR A 507 -2.84 16.52 3.88
C TYR A 507 -4.10 16.97 4.62
N VAL A 508 -4.90 17.84 4.00
CA VAL A 508 -6.03 18.51 4.66
C VAL A 508 -7.36 18.06 4.05
N ALA A 509 -8.18 17.36 4.84
CA ALA A 509 -9.54 16.97 4.50
C ALA A 509 -10.54 18.00 5.09
N GLY A 510 -10.90 19.01 4.29
CA GLY A 510 -11.70 20.16 4.73
C GLY A 510 -13.21 19.95 4.70
N ALA A 511 -13.72 19.00 3.93
CA ALA A 511 -15.16 18.79 3.77
C ALA A 511 -15.87 18.31 5.06
N PHE A 512 -15.10 17.85 6.04
CA PHE A 512 -15.57 17.51 7.39
C PHE A 512 -15.76 18.75 8.28
N GLY A 513 -15.51 19.95 7.76
CA GLY A 513 -15.72 21.21 8.46
C GLY A 513 -14.61 21.52 9.47
N GLY A 514 -14.99 22.24 10.53
CA GLY A 514 -14.10 22.60 11.61
C GLY A 514 -12.96 23.55 11.21
N ALA A 515 -11.95 23.63 12.09
CA ALA A 515 -10.76 24.45 11.85
C ALA A 515 -9.92 23.97 10.63
N ALA A 516 -10.01 22.68 10.26
CA ALA A 516 -9.39 22.16 9.04
C ALA A 516 -9.91 22.86 7.77
N ALA A 517 -11.22 23.10 7.69
CA ALA A 517 -11.83 23.83 6.57
C ALA A 517 -11.34 25.29 6.50
N ASP A 518 -11.21 25.93 7.66
CA ASP A 518 -10.80 27.33 7.77
C ASP A 518 -9.31 27.50 7.37
N VAL A 519 -8.44 26.63 7.88
CA VAL A 519 -7.02 26.56 7.52
C VAL A 519 -6.84 26.25 6.03
N GLY A 520 -7.53 25.23 5.51
CA GLY A 520 -7.40 24.89 4.09
C GLY A 520 -7.91 25.97 3.14
N SER A 521 -8.90 26.77 3.57
CA SER A 521 -9.35 27.95 2.83
C SER A 521 -8.25 29.02 2.73
N LEU A 522 -7.53 29.28 3.83
CA LEU A 522 -6.37 30.21 3.85
C LEU A 522 -5.20 29.69 3.00
N LEU A 523 -4.99 28.37 2.98
CA LEU A 523 -4.01 27.71 2.12
C LEU A 523 -4.41 27.65 0.63
N GLY A 524 -5.57 28.18 0.26
CA GLY A 524 -6.03 28.19 -1.14
C GLY A 524 -6.43 26.80 -1.69
N LEU A 525 -6.76 25.86 -0.79
CA LEU A 525 -7.29 24.54 -1.16
C LEU A 525 -8.75 24.61 -1.63
N ALA A 526 -9.51 25.60 -1.17
CA ALA A 526 -10.81 25.96 -1.73
C ALA A 526 -10.67 26.94 -2.92
N HIS A 527 -11.54 26.86 -3.93
CA HIS A 527 -11.77 27.97 -4.87
C HIS A 527 -12.87 28.89 -4.27
N PRO A 528 -12.81 30.24 -4.23
CA PRO A 528 -11.72 31.22 -4.25
C PRO A 528 -11.34 31.76 -2.85
N ARG A 529 -10.20 32.48 -2.77
CA ARG A 529 -9.59 33.05 -1.55
C ARG A 529 -10.52 34.06 -0.85
N ARG A 530 -11.02 33.72 0.35
CA ARG A 530 -11.54 34.74 1.27
C ARG A 530 -10.34 35.42 1.93
N GLY A 531 -10.24 36.75 1.77
CA GLY A 531 -9.15 37.56 2.32
C GLY A 531 -9.25 37.80 3.83
N GLU A 532 -10.39 37.47 4.43
CA GLU A 532 -10.67 37.71 5.85
C GLU A 532 -10.03 36.65 6.75
N VAL A 533 -9.62 37.06 7.95
CA VAL A 533 -9.22 36.13 9.01
C VAL A 533 -10.48 35.40 9.49
N PRO A 534 -10.53 34.05 9.48
CA PRO A 534 -11.70 33.32 9.95
C PRO A 534 -12.03 33.70 11.40
N LEU A 535 -13.32 33.84 11.72
CA LEU A 535 -13.75 34.16 13.10
C LEU A 535 -13.23 33.13 14.11
N SER A 536 -13.07 31.87 13.70
CA SER A 536 -12.52 30.80 14.53
C SER A 536 -11.08 31.04 14.98
N PHE A 537 -10.33 31.91 14.30
CA PHE A 537 -8.94 32.23 14.64
C PHE A 537 -8.84 33.33 15.69
N GLN A 538 -9.90 34.12 15.87
CA GLN A 538 -9.89 35.21 16.86
C GLN A 538 -9.85 34.63 18.27
N ALA A 539 -9.06 35.26 19.14
CA ALA A 539 -9.02 34.91 20.56
C ALA A 539 -10.40 35.14 21.20
N GLU A 540 -10.76 34.32 22.20
CA GLU A 540 -12.04 34.50 22.89
C GLU A 540 -12.05 35.85 23.65
N PRO A 541 -13.19 36.52 23.86
CA PRO A 541 -13.25 37.86 24.45
C PRO A 541 -12.59 38.00 25.85
N THR A 542 -12.42 36.90 26.57
CA THR A 542 -11.75 36.82 27.88
C THR A 542 -10.23 36.67 27.79
N GLU A 543 -9.67 36.52 26.59
CA GLU A 543 -8.26 36.26 26.30
C GLU A 543 -7.64 37.53 25.70
N ALA A 544 -6.72 38.15 26.43
CA ALA A 544 -6.06 39.37 25.95
C ALA A 544 -4.92 39.02 24.99
N GLU A 545 -5.20 38.95 23.68
CA GLU A 545 -4.20 38.68 22.63
C GLU A 545 -2.97 39.60 22.73
N GLY A 546 -3.13 40.84 23.19
CA GLY A 546 -2.04 41.78 23.45
C GLY A 546 -1.01 41.29 24.48
N SER A 547 -1.41 40.43 25.41
CA SER A 547 -0.53 39.84 26.42
C SER A 547 0.42 38.77 25.88
N LEU A 548 0.19 38.25 24.66
CA LEU A 548 1.08 37.27 24.02
C LEU A 548 2.48 37.83 23.74
N SER A 549 2.59 39.15 23.59
CA SER A 549 3.88 39.84 23.47
C SER A 549 4.82 39.55 24.65
N THR A 550 4.29 39.26 25.84
CA THR A 550 5.08 38.96 27.04
C THR A 550 5.71 37.57 27.05
N ILE A 551 5.28 36.68 26.15
CA ILE A 551 5.83 35.32 25.98
C ILE A 551 6.28 35.08 24.53
N ALA A 552 6.54 36.15 23.78
CA ALA A 552 6.84 36.11 22.35
C ALA A 552 8.08 35.26 22.04
N ASP A 553 9.13 35.41 22.85
CA ASP A 553 10.39 34.70 22.67
C ASP A 553 10.21 33.20 22.94
N GLU A 554 9.42 32.83 23.94
CA GLU A 554 9.10 31.44 24.28
C GLU A 554 8.24 30.75 23.22
N LEU A 555 7.45 31.53 22.47
CA LEU A 555 6.64 31.09 21.33
C LEU A 555 7.42 31.08 20.00
N ARG A 556 8.68 31.53 20.01
CA ARG A 556 9.61 31.58 18.87
C ARG A 556 10.93 30.88 19.20
N PRO A 557 10.90 29.61 19.65
CA PRO A 557 12.11 28.90 20.01
C PRO A 557 13.01 28.74 18.79
N GLY A 558 14.33 28.88 18.95
CA GLY A 558 15.28 28.60 17.87
C GLY A 558 15.15 27.16 17.36
N PRO A 559 15.15 26.90 16.04
CA PRO A 559 15.43 27.84 14.94
C PRO A 559 14.22 28.67 14.44
N TRP A 560 13.02 28.47 15.02
CA TRP A 560 11.74 29.04 14.58
C TRP A 560 11.47 30.45 15.11
N THR A 561 12.38 31.38 14.82
CA THR A 561 12.36 32.75 15.37
C THR A 561 11.32 33.68 14.73
N GLU A 562 10.74 33.30 13.60
CA GLU A 562 9.76 34.10 12.85
C GLU A 562 8.32 33.54 12.95
N LEU A 563 8.05 32.66 13.92
CA LEU A 563 6.72 32.07 14.04
C LEU A 563 5.64 33.13 14.36
N PRO A 564 4.46 33.02 13.72
CA PRO A 564 3.29 33.81 14.08
C PRO A 564 2.93 33.73 15.57
N ILE A 565 2.59 34.87 16.14
CA ILE A 565 2.11 35.00 17.52
C ILE A 565 0.60 35.23 17.55
N THR A 566 0.10 36.09 16.68
CA THR A 566 -1.30 36.54 16.65
C THR A 566 -2.14 35.80 15.60
N ALA A 567 -3.47 35.87 15.73
CA ALA A 567 -4.43 35.34 14.77
C ALA A 567 -4.25 35.94 13.37
N GLY A 568 -3.96 37.25 13.31
CA GLY A 568 -3.66 37.95 12.07
C GLY A 568 -2.37 37.45 11.41
N GLU A 569 -1.30 37.31 12.20
CA GLU A 569 -0.01 36.81 11.70
C GLU A 569 -0.12 35.38 11.17
N VAL A 570 -0.81 34.47 11.86
CA VAL A 570 -0.93 33.08 11.40
C VAL A 570 -1.75 33.00 10.11
N ALA A 571 -2.78 33.84 9.96
CA ALA A 571 -3.55 33.90 8.72
C ALA A 571 -2.71 34.42 7.54
N VAL A 572 -1.85 35.42 7.76
CA VAL A 572 -0.90 35.90 6.75
C VAL A 572 0.12 34.82 6.41
N PHE A 573 0.67 34.13 7.41
CA PHE A 573 1.61 33.03 7.23
C PHE A 573 1.01 31.91 6.40
N LEU A 574 -0.19 31.43 6.71
CA LEU A 574 -0.86 30.36 5.96
C LEU A 574 -1.11 30.77 4.50
N LYS A 575 -1.51 32.03 4.25
CA LYS A 575 -1.66 32.55 2.88
C LYS A 575 -0.35 32.58 2.10
N ALA A 576 0.77 32.91 2.77
CA ALA A 576 2.09 32.88 2.15
C ALA A 576 2.53 31.44 1.77
N HIS A 577 1.99 30.44 2.47
CA HIS A 577 2.19 29.01 2.22
C HIS A 577 1.04 28.38 1.43
N ALA A 578 0.30 29.15 0.64
CA ALA A 578 -0.83 28.61 -0.13
C ALA A 578 -0.39 27.67 -1.26
N LEU A 579 -1.28 26.73 -1.63
CA LEU A 579 -1.08 25.75 -2.69
C LEU A 579 -0.66 26.42 -4.01
N GLY A 580 0.44 25.91 -4.59
CA GLY A 580 1.05 26.46 -5.81
C GLY A 580 1.97 27.66 -5.58
N GLY A 581 2.10 28.15 -4.34
CA GLY A 581 3.09 29.14 -3.95
C GLY A 581 4.47 28.53 -3.69
N PRO A 582 5.55 29.35 -3.65
CA PRO A 582 6.92 28.88 -3.48
C PRO A 582 7.21 28.26 -2.10
N GLN A 583 6.36 28.54 -1.10
CA GLN A 583 6.46 28.03 0.27
C GLN A 583 5.58 26.79 0.52
N TRP A 584 4.78 26.34 -0.47
CA TRP A 584 3.97 25.13 -0.33
C TRP A 584 4.90 23.90 -0.23
N PRO A 585 4.76 23.03 0.78
CA PRO A 585 5.60 21.85 0.90
C PRO A 585 5.24 20.83 -0.19
N ASP A 586 6.24 20.11 -0.70
CA ASP A 586 5.98 18.99 -1.60
C ASP A 586 5.29 17.85 -0.83
N ASN A 587 4.02 17.59 -1.17
CA ASN A 587 3.25 16.47 -0.64
C ASN A 587 2.98 15.37 -1.70
N ALA A 588 3.69 15.44 -2.83
CA ALA A 588 3.57 14.57 -4.01
C ALA A 588 2.15 14.40 -4.59
N LEU A 589 1.22 15.29 -4.22
CA LEU A 589 -0.08 15.43 -4.84
C LEU A 589 -0.06 16.58 -5.83
N SER A 590 -0.68 16.36 -6.98
CA SER A 590 -0.96 17.43 -7.93
C SER A 590 -1.89 18.48 -7.30
N PHE A 591 -1.97 19.63 -7.96
CA PHE A 591 -2.87 20.70 -7.56
C PHE A 591 -4.34 20.25 -7.50
N GLU A 592 -4.77 19.46 -8.47
CA GLU A 592 -6.14 18.92 -8.51
C GLU A 592 -6.36 17.85 -7.43
N GLU A 593 -5.40 16.95 -7.20
CA GLU A 593 -5.48 15.94 -6.13
C GLU A 593 -5.60 16.60 -4.74
N ASN A 594 -4.82 17.65 -4.47
CA ASN A 594 -4.93 18.42 -3.22
C ASN A 594 -6.32 19.06 -3.03
N ARG A 595 -6.87 19.64 -4.10
CA ARG A 595 -8.22 20.25 -4.06
C ARG A 595 -9.32 19.22 -3.89
N ARG A 596 -9.18 18.05 -4.54
CA ARG A 596 -10.10 16.93 -4.37
C ARG A 596 -10.06 16.36 -2.95
N LEU A 597 -8.86 16.19 -2.39
CA LEU A 597 -8.67 15.76 -1.00
C LEU A 597 -9.38 16.72 -0.04
N PHE A 598 -9.19 18.02 -0.23
CA PHE A 598 -9.82 19.04 0.59
C PHE A 598 -11.35 19.04 0.49
N ALA A 599 -11.90 18.83 -0.71
CA ALA A 599 -13.34 18.89 -0.97
C ALA A 599 -14.10 17.59 -0.71
N SER A 600 -13.40 16.46 -0.49
CA SER A 600 -14.05 15.16 -0.34
C SER A 600 -14.49 14.90 1.11
N ASN A 601 -15.74 14.49 1.27
CA ASN A 601 -16.29 13.93 2.52
C ASN A 601 -16.40 12.39 2.48
N ASN A 602 -15.79 11.76 1.47
CA ASN A 602 -15.75 10.32 1.33
C ASN A 602 -14.43 9.78 1.90
N SER A 603 -14.53 8.95 2.95
CA SER A 603 -13.39 8.32 3.64
C SER A 603 -12.44 7.56 2.71
N ASP A 604 -12.98 6.82 1.75
CA ASP A 604 -12.17 6.03 0.81
C ASP A 604 -11.42 6.92 -0.17
N GLU A 605 -12.04 8.02 -0.63
CA GLU A 605 -11.36 8.97 -1.51
C GLU A 605 -10.25 9.73 -0.79
N VAL A 606 -10.50 10.19 0.44
CA VAL A 606 -9.49 10.86 1.27
C VAL A 606 -8.34 9.91 1.55
N GLU A 607 -8.61 8.69 2.00
CA GLU A 607 -7.60 7.66 2.22
C GLU A 607 -6.76 7.43 0.97
N ARG A 608 -7.40 7.20 -0.19
CA ARG A 608 -6.70 6.97 -1.46
C ARG A 608 -5.79 8.13 -1.84
N LEU A 609 -6.20 9.39 -1.63
CA LEU A 609 -5.39 10.56 -1.93
C LEU A 609 -4.24 10.73 -0.94
N VAL A 610 -4.47 10.54 0.36
CA VAL A 610 -3.41 10.53 1.38
C VAL A 610 -2.39 9.42 1.09
N ARG A 611 -2.86 8.21 0.78
CA ARG A 611 -2.05 7.08 0.31
C ARG A 611 -1.18 7.46 -0.87
N THR A 612 -1.79 8.09 -1.87
CA THR A 612 -1.09 8.48 -3.09
C THR A 612 0.07 9.41 -2.80
N GLY A 613 -0.13 10.46 -1.99
CA GLY A 613 0.94 11.40 -1.65
C GLY A 613 2.05 10.75 -0.83
N LEU A 614 1.69 10.05 0.25
CA LEU A 614 2.67 9.42 1.14
C LEU A 614 3.50 8.34 0.44
N LEU A 615 2.89 7.47 -0.36
CA LEU A 615 3.64 6.43 -1.08
C LEU A 615 4.52 7.03 -2.18
N ARG A 616 4.07 8.07 -2.89
CA ARG A 616 4.92 8.76 -3.88
C ARG A 616 6.14 9.41 -3.22
N LEU A 617 5.98 10.01 -2.03
CA LEU A 617 7.08 10.62 -1.28
C LEU A 617 8.06 9.59 -0.70
N PHE A 618 7.54 8.58 0.00
CA PHE A 618 8.34 7.74 0.88
C PHE A 618 8.61 6.33 0.32
N ALA A 619 7.69 5.75 -0.46
CA ALA A 619 7.83 4.37 -0.91
C ALA A 619 8.75 4.23 -2.15
N ASN A 620 8.91 5.29 -2.93
CA ASN A 620 9.77 5.33 -4.12
C ASN A 620 11.16 5.94 -3.86
N ALA A 621 11.44 6.37 -2.62
CA ALA A 621 12.74 6.90 -2.26
C ALA A 621 13.76 5.76 -2.13
N ASP A 622 14.82 5.80 -2.92
CA ASP A 622 15.96 4.88 -2.80
C ASP A 622 16.49 4.96 -1.34
N PRO A 623 16.66 3.83 -0.62
CA PRO A 623 17.25 3.83 0.72
C PRO A 623 18.55 4.64 0.83
N ALA A 624 19.33 4.75 -0.26
CA ALA A 624 20.53 5.59 -0.32
C ALA A 624 20.24 7.10 -0.27
N THR A 625 19.09 7.56 -0.79
CA THR A 625 18.67 8.97 -0.77
C THR A 625 18.04 9.42 0.56
N LEU A 626 17.41 8.49 1.30
CA LEU A 626 16.85 8.78 2.64
C LEU A 626 17.94 9.09 3.68
N SER A 627 19.14 8.51 3.53
CA SER A 627 20.30 8.80 4.39
C SER A 627 20.87 10.22 4.20
N TYR A 628 20.72 10.81 3.01
CA TYR A 628 21.27 12.15 2.70
C TYR A 628 20.28 13.29 2.99
N SER A 629 18.98 13.08 2.79
CA SER A 629 17.96 14.11 3.04
C SER A 629 17.71 14.33 4.54
N CYS A 630 17.64 13.26 5.34
CA CYS A 630 17.31 13.38 6.76
C CYS A 630 18.51 13.80 7.65
N ARG A 631 19.77 13.65 7.19
CA ARG A 631 20.95 14.11 7.96
C ARG A 631 21.17 15.62 7.91
N ASN A 632 20.66 16.31 6.88
CA ASN A 632 20.82 17.76 6.76
C ASN A 632 19.79 18.58 7.56
N PHE A 633 18.73 17.95 8.08
CA PHE A 633 17.75 18.62 8.95
C PHE A 633 18.06 18.50 10.44
N ALA A 634 18.97 17.60 10.85
CA ALA A 634 19.36 17.41 12.26
C ALA A 634 20.65 18.17 12.66
N LEU A 635 21.29 18.87 11.72
CA LEU A 635 22.51 19.64 11.96
C LEU A 635 22.48 20.99 11.20
N ARG A 636 21.49 21.83 11.49
CA ARG A 636 21.61 23.30 11.39
C ARG A 636 20.77 23.97 12.47
#